data_AF-A0A327WUH2-F1
#
_entry.id   AF-A0A327WUH2-F1
#
_cell.length_a   1.000
_cell.length_b   1.000
_cell.length_c   1.000
_cell.angle_alpha   90.00
_cell.angle_beta   90.00
_cell.angle_gamma   90.00
#
_symmetry.space_group_name_H-M   'P 1'
#
loop_
_entity.id
_entity.type
_entity.pdbx_description
1 polymer ?
#
loop_
_entity_poly.entity_id
_entity_poly.type
_entity_poly.pdbx_seq_one_letter_code
_entity_poly.pdbx_strand_id
1 'polypeptide(L)'
;MKSKVINEFRVNSNFKSDNEVSLFRKLAKAIVKESKSTFIDETHGGNVCNVSFASPTNKQETCEISDLLIVSLCHKTHRFRATFWQAKKQGVSKWVNVTQDGEQLDFKGQFNQWDLLSRRPEVVGVKSFYPPKDILSSFLY
;
A
#
# COMPACT_ATOMS: atom_id res chain seq x y z
N MET A 1 7.98 19.26 -4.79
CA MET A 1 8.06 17.94 -4.13
C MET A 1 7.61 16.82 -5.07
N LYS A 2 6.36 16.84 -5.60
CA LYS A 2 5.88 15.82 -6.57
C LYS A 2 6.81 15.64 -7.78
N SER A 3 7.33 16.72 -8.36
CA SER A 3 8.24 16.65 -9.51
C SER A 3 9.59 15.98 -9.18
N LYS A 4 10.13 16.19 -7.97
CA LYS A 4 11.43 15.61 -7.58
C LYS A 4 11.34 14.12 -7.30
N VAL A 5 10.29 13.67 -6.58
CA VAL A 5 10.02 12.24 -6.34
C VAL A 5 9.87 11.50 -7.67
N ILE A 6 9.09 12.04 -8.60
CA ILE A 6 8.86 11.43 -9.91
C ILE A 6 10.17 11.34 -10.71
N ASN A 7 10.97 12.41 -10.71
CA ASN A 7 12.26 12.42 -11.41
C ASN A 7 13.22 11.39 -10.81
N GLU A 8 13.38 11.36 -9.48
CA GLU A 8 14.23 10.38 -8.78
C GLU A 8 13.77 8.95 -9.08
N PHE A 9 12.45 8.69 -9.01
CA PHE A 9 11.90 7.38 -9.32
C PHE A 9 12.19 6.96 -10.77
N ARG A 10 11.99 7.86 -11.74
CA ARG A 10 12.21 7.56 -13.17
C ARG A 10 13.69 7.34 -13.50
N VAL A 11 14.60 8.13 -12.92
CA VAL A 11 16.05 8.00 -13.17
C VAL A 11 16.57 6.65 -12.66
N ASN A 12 16.04 6.15 -11.53
CA ASN A 12 16.52 4.92 -10.92
C ASN A 12 15.76 3.66 -11.37
N SER A 13 14.67 3.80 -12.14
CA SER A 13 13.81 2.69 -12.56
C SER A 13 14.07 2.27 -14.00
N ASN A 14 14.11 0.96 -14.23
CA ASN A 14 14.08 0.36 -15.54
C ASN A 14 12.73 -0.35 -15.72
N PHE A 15 11.75 0.36 -16.30
CA PHE A 15 10.39 -0.15 -16.44
C PHE A 15 10.28 -1.43 -17.31
N LYS A 16 11.28 -1.70 -18.16
CA LYS A 16 11.34 -2.90 -19.01
C LYS A 16 11.77 -4.15 -18.22
N SER A 17 12.73 -4.03 -17.32
CA SER A 17 13.33 -5.18 -16.62
C SER A 17 12.93 -5.30 -15.15
N ASP A 18 12.62 -4.18 -14.48
CA ASP A 18 12.28 -4.22 -13.07
C ASP A 18 10.93 -4.91 -12.85
N ASN A 19 10.93 -5.90 -11.96
CA ASN A 19 9.71 -6.51 -11.47
C ASN A 19 8.95 -5.56 -10.53
N GLU A 20 7.73 -5.95 -10.16
CA GLU A 20 6.82 -5.16 -9.34
C GLU A 20 7.47 -4.71 -8.02
N VAL A 21 8.05 -5.64 -7.27
CA VAL A 21 8.73 -5.38 -5.99
C VAL A 21 9.91 -4.41 -6.15
N SER A 22 10.72 -4.58 -7.19
CA SER A 22 11.85 -3.68 -7.47
C SER A 22 11.40 -2.25 -7.75
N LEU A 23 10.33 -2.08 -8.52
CA LEU A 23 9.74 -0.76 -8.78
C LEU A 23 9.18 -0.14 -7.49
N PHE A 24 8.53 -0.93 -6.64
CA PHE A 24 8.01 -0.43 -5.35
C PHE A 24 9.12 0.04 -4.42
N ARG A 25 10.19 -0.75 -4.27
CA ARG A 25 11.36 -0.35 -3.46
C ARG A 25 12.01 0.93 -3.99
N LYS A 26 12.11 1.09 -5.31
CA LYS A 26 12.67 2.31 -5.93
C LYS A 26 11.77 3.52 -5.70
N LEU A 27 10.45 3.36 -5.80
CA LEU A 27 9.49 4.41 -5.49
C LEU A 27 9.57 4.81 -4.01
N ALA A 28 9.60 3.84 -3.10
CA ALA A 28 9.73 4.08 -1.67
C ALA A 28 11.01 4.88 -1.34
N LYS A 29 12.15 4.46 -1.91
CA LYS A 29 13.43 5.18 -1.78
C LYS A 29 13.34 6.62 -2.30
N ALA A 30 12.70 6.83 -3.45
CA ALA A 30 12.52 8.17 -4.01
C ALA A 30 11.66 9.07 -3.10
N ILE A 31 10.60 8.51 -2.50
CA ILE A 31 9.76 9.24 -1.54
C ILE A 31 10.56 9.62 -0.30
N VAL A 32 11.27 8.66 0.33
CA VAL A 32 12.06 8.91 1.55
C VAL A 32 13.18 9.91 1.30
N LYS A 33 13.86 9.82 0.15
CA LYS A 33 14.94 10.76 -0.22
C LYS A 33 14.45 12.20 -0.29
N GLU A 34 13.26 12.41 -0.89
CA GLU A 34 12.70 13.74 -1.13
C GLU A 34 11.77 14.22 -0.02
N SER A 35 11.40 13.34 0.92
CA SER A 35 10.54 13.62 2.06
C SER A 35 11.23 13.25 3.38
N LYS A 36 11.77 14.26 4.08
CA LYS A 36 12.43 14.08 5.38
C LYS A 36 11.48 13.64 6.51
N SER A 37 10.18 13.62 6.25
CA SER A 37 9.14 13.30 7.23
C SER A 37 8.35 12.05 6.86
N THR A 38 8.91 11.19 6.01
CA THR A 38 8.27 9.94 5.58
C THR A 38 9.19 8.75 5.84
N PHE A 39 8.64 7.74 6.49
CA PHE A 39 9.22 6.42 6.65
C PHE A 39 8.37 5.43 5.86
N ILE A 40 9.01 4.49 5.18
CA ILE A 40 8.32 3.45 4.40
C ILE A 40 8.94 2.12 4.76
N ASP A 41 8.09 1.19 5.18
CA ASP A 41 8.44 -0.20 5.46
C ASP A 41 7.78 -1.13 4.46
N GLU A 42 8.49 -2.19 4.11
CA GLU A 42 8.00 -3.21 3.18
C GLU A 42 7.36 -4.33 3.97
N THR A 43 6.03 -4.41 3.88
CA THR A 43 5.24 -5.49 4.50
C THR A 43 4.97 -6.64 3.52
N HIS A 44 5.50 -6.52 2.30
CA HIS A 44 5.36 -7.47 1.20
C HIS A 44 6.08 -8.79 1.46
N GLY A 45 5.36 -9.88 1.23
CA GLY A 45 5.86 -11.24 1.37
C GLY A 45 4.88 -12.04 2.19
N GLY A 46 4.16 -12.96 1.53
CA GLY A 46 2.95 -13.64 2.03
C GLY A 46 3.07 -14.49 3.30
N ASN A 47 4.14 -14.35 4.09
CA ASN A 47 4.30 -14.93 5.43
C ASN A 47 4.76 -13.92 6.49
N VAL A 48 5.09 -12.68 6.13
CA VAL A 48 5.76 -11.73 7.03
C VAL A 48 4.74 -10.91 7.82
N CYS A 49 3.76 -10.31 7.15
CA CYS A 49 2.79 -9.39 7.75
C CYS A 49 1.34 -9.82 7.45
N ASN A 50 1.02 -11.09 7.66
CA ASN A 50 -0.33 -11.60 7.45
C ASN A 50 -1.22 -11.37 8.67
N VAL A 51 -2.47 -11.04 8.39
CA VAL A 51 -3.53 -10.86 9.38
C VAL A 51 -4.74 -11.70 9.03
N SER A 52 -5.49 -12.05 10.07
CA SER A 52 -6.77 -12.73 10.00
C SER A 52 -7.88 -11.80 10.48
N PHE A 53 -9.01 -11.76 9.78
CA PHE A 53 -10.12 -10.86 10.09
C PHE A 53 -11.46 -11.47 9.67
N ALA A 54 -12.55 -10.97 10.24
CA ALA A 54 -13.91 -11.33 9.83
C ALA A 54 -14.34 -10.50 8.61
N SER A 55 -14.71 -11.19 7.52
CA SER A 55 -15.32 -10.55 6.35
C SER A 55 -16.78 -10.13 6.64
N PRO A 56 -17.43 -9.32 5.78
CA PRO A 56 -18.82 -8.92 5.97
C PRO A 56 -19.81 -10.09 6.04
N THR A 57 -19.39 -11.25 5.51
CA THR A 57 -20.17 -12.50 5.55
C THR A 57 -19.87 -13.36 6.78
N ASN A 58 -19.16 -12.82 7.77
CA ASN A 58 -18.65 -13.53 8.96
C ASN A 58 -17.74 -14.72 8.65
N LYS A 59 -17.12 -14.75 7.45
CA LYS A 59 -16.09 -15.73 7.13
C LYS A 59 -14.74 -15.22 7.61
N GLN A 60 -13.94 -16.10 8.19
CA GLN A 60 -12.57 -15.78 8.55
C GLN A 60 -11.73 -15.74 7.28
N GLU A 61 -11.10 -14.61 7.02
CA GLU A 61 -10.21 -14.42 5.88
C GLU A 61 -8.79 -14.12 6.38
N THR A 62 -7.80 -14.53 5.59
CA THR A 62 -6.39 -14.29 5.89
C THR A 62 -5.70 -13.72 4.66
N CYS A 63 -4.99 -12.61 4.84
CA CYS A 63 -4.18 -12.00 3.81
C CYS A 63 -3.03 -11.19 4.41
N GLU A 64 -2.12 -10.75 3.54
CA GLU A 64 -1.13 -9.74 3.88
C GLU A 64 -1.82 -8.41 4.22
N ILE A 65 -1.35 -7.72 5.26
CA ILE A 65 -1.94 -6.45 5.71
C ILE A 65 -1.84 -5.34 4.65
N SER A 66 -0.72 -5.29 3.94
CA SER A 66 -0.43 -4.35 2.84
C SER A 66 0.87 -4.75 2.16
N ASP A 67 1.16 -4.22 0.96
CA ASP A 67 2.50 -4.36 0.36
C ASP A 67 3.51 -3.38 1.01
N LEU A 68 3.04 -2.17 1.36
CA LEU A 68 3.85 -1.12 1.99
C LEU A 68 3.11 -0.46 3.16
N LEU A 69 3.84 -0.20 4.25
CA LEU A 69 3.43 0.70 5.32
C LEU A 69 4.17 2.03 5.15
N ILE A 70 3.42 3.11 4.89
CA ILE A 70 3.95 4.46 4.77
C ILE A 70 3.55 5.26 6.02
N VAL A 71 4.53 5.67 6.82
CA VAL A 71 4.33 6.56 7.96
C VAL A 71 4.81 7.95 7.58
N SER A 72 3.94 8.94 7.73
CA SER A 72 4.26 10.34 7.43
C SER A 72 4.01 11.23 8.64
N LEU A 73 4.95 12.12 8.94
CA LEU A 73 4.85 13.13 9.99
C LEU A 73 4.50 14.48 9.37
N CYS A 74 3.44 15.11 9.89
CA CYS A 74 3.17 16.52 9.66
C CYS A 74 3.86 17.35 10.74
N HIS A 75 4.94 18.05 10.39
CA HIS A 75 5.68 18.89 11.34
C HIS A 75 4.84 20.03 11.92
N LYS A 76 3.84 20.53 11.20
CA LYS A 76 2.99 21.64 11.67
C LYS A 76 2.01 21.21 12.78
N THR A 77 1.48 19.99 12.67
CA THR A 77 0.46 19.49 13.60
C THR A 77 1.01 18.44 14.56
N HIS A 78 2.29 18.04 14.41
CA HIS A 78 2.93 16.93 15.12
C HIS A 78 2.13 15.62 15.05
N ARG A 79 1.41 15.40 13.95
CA ARG A 79 0.60 14.19 13.73
C ARG A 79 1.30 13.21 12.82
N PHE A 80 1.18 11.93 13.16
CA PHE A 80 1.61 10.82 12.31
C PHE A 80 0.40 10.26 11.57
N ARG A 81 0.60 9.98 10.28
CA ARG A 81 -0.35 9.23 9.47
C ARG A 81 0.31 7.97 8.98
N ALA A 82 -0.23 6.82 9.35
CA ALA A 82 0.07 5.54 8.71
C ALA A 82 -0.85 5.33 7.50
N THR A 83 -0.26 4.87 6.41
CA THR A 83 -0.98 4.49 5.18
C THR A 83 -0.54 3.09 4.80
N PHE A 84 -1.48 2.15 4.89
CA PHE A 84 -1.34 0.78 4.43
C PHE A 84 -1.69 0.75 2.95
N TRP A 85 -0.73 0.41 2.11
CA TRP A 85 -0.87 0.53 0.66
C TRP A 85 -0.74 -0.81 -0.03
N GLN A 86 -1.76 -1.12 -0.84
CA GLN A 86 -1.71 -2.19 -1.84
C GLN A 86 -1.23 -1.60 -3.17
N ALA A 87 -0.16 -2.16 -3.72
CA ALA A 87 0.46 -1.68 -4.94
C ALA A 87 0.44 -2.76 -6.04
N LYS A 88 0.20 -2.35 -7.29
CA LYS A 88 0.18 -3.24 -8.46
C LYS A 88 0.82 -2.58 -9.68
N LYS A 89 1.68 -3.31 -10.39
CA LYS A 89 2.25 -2.89 -11.68
C LYS A 89 1.23 -3.15 -12.79
N GLN A 90 0.99 -2.13 -13.62
CA GLN A 90 0.23 -2.28 -14.86
C GLN A 90 1.13 -1.94 -16.05
N GLY A 91 1.12 -2.80 -17.07
CA GLY A 91 1.90 -2.59 -18.30
C GLY A 91 1.28 -1.53 -19.23
N VAL A 92 -0.05 -1.41 -19.21
CA VAL A 92 -0.80 -0.40 -19.96
C VAL A 92 -1.75 0.29 -18.98
N SER A 93 -1.77 1.62 -19.01
CA SER A 93 -2.68 2.39 -18.16
C SER A 93 -4.11 2.16 -18.60
N LYS A 94 -4.94 1.61 -17.71
CA LYS A 94 -6.37 1.46 -17.98
C LYS A 94 -7.06 2.82 -18.19
N TRP A 95 -6.53 3.88 -17.58
CA TRP A 95 -7.03 5.25 -17.71
C TRP A 95 -6.85 5.87 -19.10
N VAL A 96 -5.90 5.38 -19.90
CA VAL A 96 -5.65 5.94 -21.25
C VAL A 96 -6.74 5.53 -22.24
N ASN A 97 -7.45 4.43 -21.96
CA ASN A 97 -8.48 3.89 -22.84
C ASN A 97 -9.91 4.17 -22.37
N VAL A 98 -10.11 4.80 -21.19
CA VAL A 98 -11.46 5.19 -20.72
C VAL A 98 -11.94 6.38 -21.56
N THR A 99 -12.45 6.11 -22.75
CA THR A 99 -13.05 7.10 -23.63
C THR A 99 -14.53 7.21 -23.31
N GLN A 100 -14.90 8.27 -22.57
CA GLN A 100 -16.21 8.93 -22.43
C GLN A 100 -17.50 8.11 -22.12
N ASP A 101 -17.55 6.80 -22.33
CA ASP A 101 -18.77 5.98 -22.26
C ASP A 101 -18.71 4.98 -21.10
N GLY A 102 -18.78 5.49 -19.86
CA GLY A 102 -19.13 4.68 -18.68
C GLY A 102 -18.31 3.41 -18.42
N GLU A 103 -17.13 3.27 -19.02
CA GLU A 103 -16.32 2.05 -18.92
C GLU A 103 -15.89 1.79 -17.47
N GLN A 104 -16.13 0.58 -16.99
CA GLN A 104 -15.73 0.17 -15.65
C GLN A 104 -14.23 -0.10 -15.60
N LEU A 105 -13.57 0.55 -14.64
CA LEU A 105 -12.15 0.32 -14.36
C LEU A 105 -11.98 -0.90 -13.45
N ASP A 106 -11.75 -2.06 -14.06
CA ASP A 106 -11.36 -3.23 -13.30
C ASP A 106 -9.89 -3.16 -12.88
N PHE A 107 -9.59 -3.33 -11.61
CA PHE A 107 -8.20 -3.48 -11.13
C PHE A 107 -7.95 -4.93 -10.76
N LYS A 108 -6.82 -5.49 -11.21
CA LYS A 108 -6.35 -6.79 -10.74
C LYS A 108 -5.83 -6.62 -9.31
N GLY A 109 -6.72 -6.75 -8.34
CA GLY A 109 -6.43 -6.65 -6.91
C GLY A 109 -6.85 -7.91 -6.16
N GLN A 110 -6.25 -8.10 -4.99
CA GLN A 110 -6.68 -9.16 -4.07
C GLN A 110 -7.91 -8.65 -3.29
N PHE A 111 -9.09 -9.23 -3.57
CA PHE A 111 -10.37 -8.70 -3.06
C PHE A 111 -10.42 -8.64 -1.53
N ASN A 112 -9.97 -9.69 -0.84
CA ASN A 112 -9.96 -9.70 0.62
C ASN A 112 -9.01 -8.66 1.24
N GLN A 113 -7.89 -8.34 0.58
CA GLN A 113 -7.01 -7.25 1.02
C GLN A 113 -7.64 -5.88 0.78
N TRP A 114 -8.35 -5.71 -0.34
CA TRP A 114 -9.15 -4.49 -0.57
C TRP A 114 -10.24 -4.33 0.49
N ASP A 115 -10.95 -5.41 0.81
CA ASP A 115 -11.98 -5.43 1.85
C ASP A 115 -11.41 -5.09 3.24
N LEU A 116 -10.28 -5.69 3.60
CA LEU A 116 -9.51 -5.39 4.82
C LEU A 116 -9.16 -3.90 4.91
N LEU A 117 -8.53 -3.34 3.87
CA LEU A 117 -8.05 -1.96 3.87
C LEU A 117 -9.17 -0.91 3.79
N SER A 118 -10.30 -1.28 3.18
CA SER A 118 -11.46 -0.40 3.04
C SER A 118 -12.28 -0.33 4.33
N ARG A 119 -12.56 -1.47 4.96
CA ARG A 119 -13.37 -1.53 6.19
C ARG A 119 -12.57 -1.33 7.46
N ARG A 120 -11.27 -1.65 7.44
CA ARG A 120 -10.37 -1.53 8.60
C ARG A 120 -10.91 -2.22 9.87
N PRO A 121 -11.35 -3.49 9.78
CA PRO A 121 -11.83 -4.22 10.95
C PRO A 121 -10.71 -4.46 11.96
N GLU A 122 -11.06 -4.94 13.15
CA GLU A 122 -10.06 -5.53 14.04
C GLU A 122 -9.39 -6.74 13.36
N VAL A 123 -8.10 -6.91 13.62
CA VAL A 123 -7.27 -7.96 13.03
C VAL A 123 -6.59 -8.81 14.10
N VAL A 124 -6.27 -10.05 13.74
CA VAL A 124 -5.40 -10.93 14.52
C VAL A 124 -4.16 -11.24 13.70
N GLY A 125 -2.99 -11.11 14.31
CA GLY A 125 -1.72 -11.47 13.70
C GLY A 125 -1.62 -12.95 13.34
N VAL A 126 -0.95 -13.27 12.24
CA VAL A 126 -0.71 -14.65 11.79
C VAL A 126 0.78 -14.95 11.80
N LYS A 127 1.16 -16.13 12.33
CA LYS A 127 2.55 -16.59 12.48
C LYS A 127 3.39 -15.64 13.36
N SER A 128 4.45 -15.05 12.81
CA SER A 128 5.38 -14.19 13.54
C SER A 128 4.94 -12.73 13.61
N PHE A 129 3.84 -12.37 12.95
CA PHE A 129 3.30 -11.02 12.96
C PHE A 129 2.30 -10.87 14.09
N TYR A 130 2.56 -9.94 15.03
CA TYR A 130 1.70 -9.69 16.20
C TYR A 130 1.37 -8.19 16.31
N PRO A 131 0.57 -7.63 15.38
CA PRO A 131 0.18 -6.23 15.43
C PRO A 131 -0.89 -6.00 16.52
N PRO A 132 -1.07 -4.76 16.98
CA PRO A 132 -2.27 -4.36 17.71
C PRO A 132 -3.52 -4.69 16.89
N LYS A 133 -4.59 -5.12 17.57
CA LYS A 133 -5.84 -5.53 16.91
C LYS A 133 -6.50 -4.40 16.11
N ASP A 134 -6.26 -3.16 16.51
CA ASP A 134 -6.83 -1.95 15.95
C ASP A 134 -5.87 -1.23 14.97
N ILE A 135 -4.75 -1.86 14.59
CA ILE A 135 -3.68 -1.23 13.79
C ILE A 135 -4.16 -0.49 12.52
N LEU A 136 -5.26 -0.92 11.90
CA LEU A 136 -5.83 -0.28 10.71
C LEU A 136 -6.72 0.94 11.02
N SER A 137 -7.26 1.05 12.23
CA SER A 137 -8.18 2.10 12.67
C SER A 137 -7.55 3.09 13.66
N SER A 138 -6.44 2.75 14.33
CA SER A 138 -5.79 3.64 15.32
C SER A 138 -5.21 4.94 14.74
N PHE A 139 -4.97 5.00 13.42
CA PHE A 139 -4.31 6.13 12.76
C PHE A 139 -5.26 7.14 12.10
N LEU A 140 -6.50 7.24 12.60
CA LEU A 140 -7.56 8.07 11.98
C LEU A 140 -7.60 9.54 12.44
N TYR A 141 -6.62 10.06 13.20
CA TYR A 141 -6.67 11.39 13.82
C TYR A 141 -5.44 12.27 13.61
#